data_AF-E5VMV5-F1
#
_entry.id   AF-E5VMV5-F1
#
_cell.length_a   1.000
_cell.length_b   1.000
_cell.length_c   1.000
_cell.angle_alpha   90.00
_cell.angle_beta   90.00
_cell.angle_gamma   90.00
#
_symmetry.space_group_name_H-M   'P 1'
#
loop_
_entity.id
_entity.type
_entity.pdbx_description
1 polymer ?
#
loop_
_entity_poly.entity_id
_entity_poly.type
_entity_poly.pdbx_seq_one_letter_code
_entity_poly.pdbx_strand_id
1 'polypeptide(L)'
;MVGEEGEGRQKSCPAPSQDFRLPGKNEDNEKIIKYLTEKREIEKKLVEEWIDRGDIYEEKKHHNVIFVGRDADGIPRYAHCRGTDNQLFVFEAAIDWDTRPCLTII
;
A
#
# COMPACT_ATOMS: atom_id res chain seq x y z
N MET A 1 0.07 -45.24 -0.07
CA MET A 1 -0.78 -44.04 0.02
C MET A 1 -0.49 -43.37 1.34
N VAL A 2 0.26 -42.28 1.33
CA VAL A 2 0.30 -41.32 2.44
C VAL A 2 0.30 -39.96 1.75
N GLY A 3 -0.88 -39.33 1.72
CA GLY A 3 -1.05 -37.97 1.23
C GLY A 3 -0.94 -37.03 2.42
N GLU A 4 -0.05 -36.05 2.32
CA GLU A 4 0.10 -34.99 3.30
C GLU A 4 -1.04 -33.97 3.14
N GLU A 5 -1.81 -33.75 4.20
CA GLU A 5 -2.82 -32.69 4.26
C GLU A 5 -2.14 -31.40 4.72
N GLY A 6 -1.89 -30.48 3.79
CA GLY A 6 -1.45 -29.13 4.10
C GLY A 6 -2.61 -28.29 4.63
N GLU A 7 -2.63 -28.02 5.94
CA GLU A 7 -3.49 -27.01 6.55
C GLU A 7 -3.02 -25.60 6.12
N GLY A 8 -3.64 -25.10 5.05
CA GLY A 8 -3.43 -23.74 4.54
C GLY A 8 -4.74 -22.98 4.41
N ARG A 9 -5.62 -22.99 5.42
CA ARG A 9 -6.82 -22.16 5.39
C ARG A 9 -6.50 -20.80 6.00
N GLN A 10 -5.92 -19.91 5.19
CA GLN A 10 -5.90 -18.47 5.47
C GLN A 10 -7.33 -18.06 5.81
N LYS A 11 -7.56 -17.75 7.08
CA LYS A 11 -8.84 -17.21 7.53
C LYS A 11 -9.02 -15.88 6.79
N SER A 12 -10.09 -15.80 6.02
CA SER A 12 -10.52 -14.59 5.32
C SER A 12 -10.48 -13.42 6.29
N CYS A 13 -9.71 -12.39 5.98
CA CYS A 13 -9.88 -11.09 6.60
C CYS A 13 -11.28 -10.60 6.21
N PRO A 14 -12.20 -10.36 7.18
CA PRO A 14 -13.50 -9.80 6.84
C PRO A 14 -13.29 -8.47 6.12
N ALA A 15 -14.12 -8.24 5.10
CA ALA A 15 -14.04 -7.09 4.21
C ALA A 15 -13.93 -5.78 5.01
N PRO A 16 -13.22 -4.76 4.48
CA PRO A 16 -13.10 -3.49 5.16
C PRO A 16 -14.48 -2.91 5.44
N SER A 17 -14.61 -2.18 6.55
CA SER A 17 -15.86 -1.51 6.94
C SER A 17 -16.49 -0.75 5.77
N GLN A 18 -17.80 -0.50 5.83
CA GLN A 18 -18.55 0.22 4.78
C GLN A 18 -17.97 1.62 4.42
N ASP A 19 -16.96 2.09 5.15
CA ASP A 19 -16.32 3.40 5.03
C ASP A 19 -14.89 3.37 4.46
N PHE A 20 -14.41 2.28 3.85
CA PHE A 20 -13.07 2.29 3.24
C PHE A 20 -12.95 3.34 2.13
N ARG A 21 -12.05 4.30 2.33
CA ARG A 21 -11.80 5.40 1.40
C ARG A 21 -10.31 5.62 1.25
N LEU A 22 -9.83 5.54 0.01
CA LEU A 22 -8.46 5.88 -0.32
C LEU A 22 -8.17 7.37 -0.02
N PRO A 23 -6.98 7.70 0.50
CA PRO A 23 -6.52 9.08 0.61
C PRO A 23 -6.57 9.81 -0.74
N GLY A 24 -6.82 11.12 -0.72
CA GLY A 24 -6.86 11.92 -1.95
C GLY A 24 -5.52 11.90 -2.69
N LYS A 25 -5.54 11.55 -3.98
CA LYS A 25 -4.36 11.55 -4.85
C LYS A 25 -3.90 12.97 -5.17
N ASN A 26 -2.60 13.21 -5.16
CA ASN A 26 -1.96 14.42 -5.63
C ASN A 26 -2.05 14.53 -7.16
N GLU A 27 -1.88 15.73 -7.71
CA GLU A 27 -1.95 15.94 -9.16
C GLU A 27 -0.75 15.31 -9.89
N ASP A 28 0.40 15.25 -9.21
CA ASP A 28 1.63 14.63 -9.68
C ASP A 28 2.14 13.55 -8.68
N ASN A 29 3.16 12.80 -9.09
CA ASN A 29 3.80 11.77 -8.27
C ASN A 29 5.32 12.02 -8.12
N GLU A 30 5.76 13.27 -8.31
CA GLU A 30 7.18 13.57 -8.44
C GLU A 30 7.97 13.24 -7.16
N LYS A 31 7.37 13.48 -5.98
CA LYS A 31 8.05 13.26 -4.70
C LYS A 31 8.12 11.79 -4.36
N ILE A 32 7.07 11.02 -4.64
CA ILE A 32 7.12 9.57 -4.43
C ILE A 32 8.10 8.89 -5.39
N ILE A 33 8.17 9.34 -6.65
CA ILE A 33 9.12 8.82 -7.63
C ILE A 33 10.54 9.07 -7.12
N LYS A 34 10.84 10.33 -6.78
CA LYS A 34 12.14 10.71 -6.24
C LYS A 34 12.52 9.89 -5.00
N TYR A 35 11.59 9.73 -4.06
CA TYR A 35 11.81 8.95 -2.85
C TYR A 35 12.13 7.48 -3.16
N LEU A 36 11.32 6.82 -3.98
CA LEU A 36 11.49 5.40 -4.30
C LEU A 36 12.74 5.16 -5.14
N THR A 37 13.06 6.04 -6.08
CA THR A 37 14.22 5.86 -6.97
C THR A 37 15.53 6.31 -6.35
N GLU A 38 15.55 7.41 -5.59
CA GLU A 38 16.80 7.98 -5.06
C GLU A 38 17.09 7.53 -3.63
N LYS A 39 16.07 7.33 -2.77
CA LYS A 39 16.29 6.93 -1.36
C LYS A 39 16.04 5.45 -1.10
N ARG A 40 15.30 4.76 -1.97
CA ARG A 40 15.07 3.30 -1.90
C ARG A 40 15.73 2.54 -3.03
N GLU A 41 16.33 3.25 -3.99
CA GLU A 41 17.08 2.67 -5.11
C GLU A 41 16.24 1.66 -5.94
N ILE A 42 14.92 1.88 -5.99
CA ILE A 42 14.01 1.10 -6.81
C ILE A 42 14.10 1.60 -8.26
N GLU A 43 14.14 0.66 -9.20
CA GLU A 43 14.20 1.00 -10.62
C GLU A 43 13.02 1.90 -11.02
N LYS A 44 13.32 3.06 -11.60
CA LYS A 44 12.33 4.07 -11.98
C LYS A 44 11.21 3.51 -12.86
N LYS A 45 11.55 2.64 -13.81
CA LYS A 45 10.58 2.01 -14.70
C LYS A 45 9.53 1.19 -13.93
N LEU A 46 9.97 0.45 -12.92
CA LEU A 46 9.08 -0.34 -12.06
C LEU A 46 8.15 0.56 -11.23
N VAL A 47 8.68 1.69 -10.73
CA VAL A 47 7.89 2.70 -10.01
C VAL A 47 6.82 3.31 -10.92
N GLU A 48 7.18 3.68 -12.15
CA GLU A 48 6.24 4.22 -13.14
C GLU A 48 5.14 3.20 -13.49
N GLU A 49 5.50 1.93 -13.71
CA GLU A 49 4.52 0.85 -13.94
C GLU A 49 3.54 0.70 -12.76
N TRP A 50 4.00 0.81 -11.51
CA TRP A 50 3.13 0.75 -10.33
C TRP A 50 2.21 1.98 -10.22
N ILE A 51 2.68 3.16 -10.62
CA ILE A 51 1.86 4.38 -10.67
C ILE A 51 0.78 4.24 -11.75
N ASP A 52 1.14 3.74 -12.93
CA ASP A 52 0.24 3.56 -14.06
C ASP A 52 -0.88 2.54 -13.75
N ARG A 53 -0.53 1.45 -13.04
CA ARG A 53 -1.53 0.47 -12.55
C ARG A 53 -2.36 1.01 -11.38
N GLY A 54 -1.91 2.09 -10.73
CA GLY A 54 -2.52 2.61 -9.51
C GLY A 54 -2.33 1.67 -8.31
N ASP A 55 -1.23 0.93 -8.30
CA ASP A 55 -0.77 0.15 -7.14
C ASP A 55 -0.12 1.07 -6.11
N ILE A 56 0.51 2.16 -6.59
CA ILE A 56 0.97 3.25 -5.74
C ILE A 56 0.53 4.61 -6.27
N TYR A 57 0.42 5.59 -5.38
CA TYR A 57 0.25 6.99 -5.76
C TYR A 57 0.68 7.95 -4.65
N GLU A 58 0.88 9.21 -5.01
CA GLU A 58 1.21 10.27 -4.07
C GLU A 58 -0.03 10.86 -3.40
N GLU A 59 -0.06 10.92 -2.07
CA GLU A 59 -1.13 11.58 -1.32
C GLU A 59 -1.02 13.11 -1.38
N LYS A 60 -2.14 13.79 -1.65
CA LYS A 60 -2.20 15.25 -1.77
C LYS A 60 -1.77 16.03 -0.51
N LYS A 61 -2.09 15.53 0.68
CA LYS A 61 -1.93 16.30 1.92
C LYS A 61 -0.50 16.31 2.45
N HIS A 62 0.15 15.15 2.40
CA HIS A 62 1.46 14.94 3.03
C HIS A 62 2.51 14.42 2.06
N HIS A 63 2.16 14.19 0.79
CA HIS A 63 3.03 13.58 -0.21
C HIS A 63 3.57 12.21 0.23
N ASN A 64 2.73 11.45 0.95
CA ASN A 64 3.00 10.07 1.29
C ASN A 64 2.88 9.18 0.05
N VAL A 65 3.66 8.11 -0.01
CA VAL A 65 3.38 6.98 -0.89
C VAL A 65 2.21 6.21 -0.32
N ILE A 66 1.14 6.06 -1.09
CA ILE A 66 0.04 5.16 -0.78
C ILE A 66 0.23 3.89 -1.58
N PHE A 67 0.30 2.74 -0.90
CA PHE A 67 0.30 1.41 -1.52
C PHE A 67 -1.10 0.82 -1.43
N VAL A 68 -1.69 0.51 -2.57
CA VAL A 68 -3.06 -0.02 -2.68
C VAL A 68 -3.00 -1.52 -2.87
N GLY A 69 -3.65 -2.27 -1.99
CA GLY A 69 -3.86 -3.71 -2.18
C GLY A 69 -5.30 -3.98 -2.52
N ARG A 70 -5.47 -4.91 -3.46
CA ARG A 70 -6.73 -5.27 -4.10
C ARG A 70 -7.10 -6.70 -3.75
N ASP A 71 -8.39 -6.99 -3.70
CA ASP A 71 -8.88 -8.36 -3.66
C ASP A 71 -8.73 -9.06 -5.02
N ALA A 72 -9.19 -10.31 -5.10
CA ALA A 72 -9.13 -11.11 -6.33
C ALA A 72 -9.93 -10.50 -7.50
N ASP A 73 -10.90 -9.62 -7.22
CA ASP A 73 -11.71 -8.92 -8.21
C ASP A 73 -11.07 -7.59 -8.64
N GLY A 74 -9.88 -7.25 -8.11
CA GLY A 74 -9.17 -6.01 -8.41
C GLY A 74 -9.69 -4.79 -7.63
N ILE A 75 -10.61 -4.99 -6.68
CA ILE A 75 -11.20 -3.91 -5.88
C ILE A 75 -10.23 -3.52 -4.76
N PRO A 76 -9.87 -2.23 -4.62
CA PRO A 76 -9.07 -1.77 -3.48
C PRO A 76 -9.76 -2.09 -2.15
N ARG A 77 -9.07 -2.84 -1.29
CA ARG A 77 -9.56 -3.21 0.06
C ARG A 77 -8.65 -2.74 1.18
N TYR A 78 -7.41 -2.38 0.86
CA TYR A 78 -6.43 -1.90 1.83
C TYR A 78 -5.59 -0.78 1.22
N ALA A 79 -5.08 0.09 2.08
CA ALA A 79 -4.11 1.11 1.73
C ALA A 79 -3.07 1.23 2.83
N HIS A 80 -1.78 1.25 2.46
CA HIS A 80 -0.68 1.53 3.38
C HIS A 80 -0.02 2.85 3.03
N CYS A 81 0.22 3.68 4.04
CA CYS A 81 0.79 5.01 3.88
C CYS A 81 2.26 5.01 4.33
N ARG A 82 3.16 5.56 3.50
CA ARG A 82 4.57 5.73 3.85
C ARG A 82 5.04 7.16 3.53
N GLY A 83 5.59 7.85 4.53
CA GLY A 83 6.24 9.15 4.32
C GLY A 83 7.45 9.09 3.37
N THR A 84 7.58 10.11 2.53
CA THR A 84 8.64 10.29 1.51
C THR A 84 9.84 11.11 2.01
N ASP A 85 9.67 11.87 3.10
CA ASP A 85 10.70 12.72 3.70
C ASP A 85 11.05 12.33 5.14
N ASN A 86 12.09 12.96 5.71
CA ASN A 86 12.45 12.84 7.13
C ASN A 86 11.35 13.36 8.08
N GLN A 87 10.26 13.91 7.54
CA GLN A 87 9.04 14.16 8.30
C GLN A 87 8.27 12.84 8.41
N LEU A 88 8.48 12.17 9.54
CA LEU A 88 7.64 11.09 10.06
C LEU A 88 6.22 11.63 10.35
N PHE A 89 5.45 11.99 9.32
CA PHE A 89 4.00 12.07 9.44
C PHE A 89 3.42 10.68 9.17
N VAL A 90 3.65 9.78 10.13
CA VAL A 90 2.83 8.60 10.31
C VAL A 90 1.62 9.06 11.11
N PHE A 91 0.58 9.54 10.44
CA PHE A 91 -0.74 9.48 11.07
C PHE A 91 -1.25 8.07 10.85
N GLU A 92 -1.51 7.38 11.96
CA GLU A 92 -2.30 6.17 12.06
C GLU A 92 -3.73 6.48 11.58
N ALA A 93 -3.91 6.67 10.27
CA ALA A 93 -5.20 6.57 9.64
C ALA A 93 -5.38 5.09 9.28
N ALA A 94 -5.64 4.31 10.32
CA ALA A 94 -6.20 2.99 10.20
C ALA A 94 -7.46 3.06 9.33
N ILE A 95 -7.39 2.57 8.10
CA ILE A 95 -8.59 2.06 7.45
C ILE A 95 -8.59 0.56 7.75
N ASP A 96 -9.02 0.28 8.98
CA ASP A 96 -8.97 -0.98 9.74
C ASP A 96 -7.57 -1.46 10.21
N TRP A 97 -7.34 -1.38 11.52
CA TRP A 97 -6.06 -1.68 12.20
C TRP A 97 -6.09 -2.99 13.01
N ASP A 98 -7.17 -3.76 12.98
CA ASP A 98 -7.31 -4.89 13.93
C ASP A 98 -6.61 -6.20 13.50
N THR A 99 -5.63 -6.17 12.58
CA THR A 99 -4.83 -7.37 12.30
C THR A 99 -3.37 -7.12 11.88
N ARG A 100 -2.54 -6.90 12.91
CA ARG A 100 -1.09 -7.22 12.98
C ARG A 100 -0.12 -6.33 12.18
N PRO A 101 1.13 -6.18 12.68
CA PRO A 101 2.14 -5.38 12.02
C PRO A 101 2.57 -6.11 10.75
N CYS A 102 2.13 -5.62 9.59
CA CYS A 102 2.81 -5.93 8.34
C CYS A 102 4.21 -5.34 8.47
N LEU A 103 5.16 -6.21 8.79
CA LEU A 103 6.59 -5.96 8.72
C LEU A 103 6.88 -5.45 7.30
N THR A 104 6.86 -4.13 7.13
CA THR A 104 7.05 -3.51 5.82
C THR A 104 8.55 -3.41 5.61
N ILE A 105 9.08 -4.34 4.83
CA ILE A 105 10.31 -4.10 4.07
C ILE A 105 9.92 -3.09 2.98
N ILE A 106 10.36 -1.84 3.16
CA ILE A 106 10.55 -0.86 2.07
C ILE A 106 11.93 -1.06 1.48
#